data_AF-A0A8B9H8E4-F1
#
_entry.id   AF-A0A8B9H8E4-F1
#
_cell.length_a   1.000
_cell.length_b   1.000
_cell.length_c   1.000
_cell.angle_alpha   90.00
_cell.angle_beta   90.00
_cell.angle_gamma   90.00
#
_symmetry.space_group_name_H-M   'P 1'
#
loop_
_entity.id
_entity.type
_entity.pdbx_description
1 polymer ?
#
loop_
_entity_poly.entity_id
_entity_poly.type
_entity_poly.pdbx_seq_one_letter_code
_entity_poly.pdbx_strand_id
1 'polypeptide(L)'
;MPYFGSEETVKDLKRALSNPNVQADRLRYRNYITRVIRSGLDVSSLFMEMVKASATVDIVQKKLVYLYMVTYAGHKPDLALLAINTLRKDCADPNPMVRGLALRNMCNLRYLDIYKSRGVVLQKVLDGVFLLCGFYDHVLCFRMPGITEYIQHCTLSWLCCCVAVVQTFRDLVWFCPQSTGPVCKAVEGCDETPQDDEGKQALLWLLGAHGELISSAPYLLEGFIDGLKVEISSAVKMELLTSTLKLFLSRPAETQDMLGRLLHYCIEDEADMNVRDRAGLYYRLLQSGPDRTRQILLGPNSDPSMTVLTGRPEEPVSVWASSFNTLGSLCGTGAGPENLPAEDSAHQVHAAEEEPLSDAAAAELDLTAGPPISHEAFERLWLDLQVVHQQVLEVRRPREPPETLQAAFLLVKIQTLAFSRSDAALWKAYVYSRAGGTLLLAELLQGAPEEPESEGMLLVSIKQQPENQSAVRNFISVLKRVLQTLSSNTS
;
A
#
# COMPACT_ATOMS: atom_id res chain seq x y z
N MET A 1 12.29 36.55 21.91
CA MET A 1 13.38 37.33 21.30
C MET A 1 13.48 36.94 19.83
N PRO A 2 13.56 37.88 18.88
CA PRO A 2 13.68 37.54 17.46
C PRO A 2 15.10 37.07 17.13
N TYR A 3 15.20 36.02 16.31
CA TYR A 3 16.41 35.34 15.87
C TYR A 3 17.27 36.23 14.97
N PHE A 4 18.14 37.09 15.52
CA PHE A 4 19.08 37.87 14.70
C PHE A 4 20.21 37.02 14.10
N GLY A 5 20.57 35.88 14.72
CA GLY A 5 21.65 35.00 14.23
C GLY A 5 21.30 34.14 13.00
N SER A 6 20.01 33.93 12.70
CA SER A 6 19.60 33.06 11.59
C SER A 6 19.72 33.73 10.22
N GLU A 7 19.50 35.04 10.12
CA GLU A 7 19.67 35.73 8.82
C GLU A 7 21.14 35.94 8.45
N GLU A 8 21.99 36.23 9.43
CA GLU A 8 23.41 36.44 9.21
C GLU A 8 24.10 35.15 8.76
N THR A 9 23.73 34.01 9.36
CA THR A 9 24.22 32.69 8.94
C THR A 9 23.79 32.33 7.52
N VAL A 10 22.56 32.63 7.09
CA VAL A 10 22.12 32.41 5.70
C VAL A 10 22.90 33.30 4.72
N LYS A 11 23.16 34.57 5.08
CA LYS A 11 23.97 35.49 4.27
C LYS A 11 25.42 35.00 4.14
N ASP A 12 26.00 34.48 5.21
CA ASP A 12 27.36 33.93 5.20
C ASP A 12 27.46 32.64 4.40
N LEU A 13 26.47 31.75 4.50
CA LEU A 13 26.37 30.57 3.64
C LEU A 13 26.26 30.96 2.16
N LYS A 14 25.48 32.00 1.84
CA LYS A 14 25.36 32.52 0.47
C LYS A 14 26.71 33.03 -0.07
N ARG A 15 27.44 33.80 0.74
CA ARG A 15 28.78 34.30 0.40
C ARG A 15 29.77 33.16 0.20
N ALA A 16 29.75 32.17 1.09
CA ALA A 16 30.64 31.01 1.01
C ALA A 16 30.35 30.14 -0.23
N LEU A 17 29.08 29.89 -0.56
CA LEU A 17 28.69 29.14 -1.75
C LEU A 17 29.01 29.89 -3.05
N SER A 18 29.00 31.22 -3.03
CA SER A 18 29.32 32.05 -4.21
C SER A 18 30.82 32.27 -4.40
N ASN A 19 31.67 31.89 -3.44
CA ASN A 19 33.10 32.16 -3.46
C ASN A 19 33.85 31.15 -4.35
N PRO A 20 34.55 31.60 -5.43
CA PRO A 20 35.29 30.72 -6.33
C PRO A 20 36.38 29.89 -5.64
N ASN A 21 37.04 30.46 -4.62
CA ASN A 21 38.09 29.76 -3.88
C ASN A 21 37.54 28.59 -3.06
N VAL A 22 36.28 28.69 -2.63
CA VAL A 22 35.59 27.61 -1.94
C VAL A 22 35.07 26.58 -2.94
N GLN A 23 34.60 27.01 -4.12
CA GLN A 23 34.14 26.12 -5.20
C GLN A 23 35.27 25.27 -5.81
N ALA A 24 36.51 25.79 -5.83
CA ALA A 24 37.68 25.06 -6.33
C ALA A 24 38.01 23.82 -5.49
N ASP A 25 37.77 23.88 -4.17
CA ASP A 25 37.97 22.76 -3.26
C ASP A 25 36.67 21.97 -3.07
N ARG A 26 36.62 20.78 -3.70
CA ARG A 26 35.45 19.89 -3.68
C ARG A 26 35.00 19.52 -2.27
N LEU A 27 35.93 19.24 -1.35
CA LEU A 27 35.59 18.81 0.02
C LEU A 27 35.05 19.99 0.82
N ARG A 28 35.70 21.15 0.70
CA ARG A 28 35.27 22.37 1.38
C ARG A 28 33.90 22.83 0.89
N TYR A 29 33.65 22.78 -0.43
CA TYR A 29 32.36 23.12 -1.01
C TYR A 29 31.25 22.17 -0.55
N ARG A 30 31.50 20.85 -0.56
CA ARG A 30 30.55 19.85 -0.06
C ARG A 30 30.22 20.03 1.42
N ASN A 31 31.18 20.44 2.24
CA ASN A 31 30.93 20.74 3.65
C ASN A 31 29.96 21.91 3.82
N TYR A 32 30.10 22.97 3.03
CA TYR A 32 29.14 24.08 3.04
C TYR A 32 27.74 23.67 2.57
N ILE A 33 27.63 22.87 1.51
CA ILE A 33 26.34 22.32 1.04
C ILE A 33 25.68 21.46 2.14
N THR A 34 26.46 20.63 2.82
CA THR A 34 25.97 19.81 3.93
C THR A 34 25.49 20.69 5.09
N ARG A 35 26.17 21.80 5.38
CA ARG A 35 25.72 22.79 6.39
C ARG A 35 24.42 23.47 5.98
N VAL A 36 24.20 23.77 4.70
CA VAL A 36 22.92 24.31 4.20
C VAL A 36 21.77 23.35 4.52
N ILE A 37 21.94 22.07 4.19
CA ILE A 37 20.90 21.05 4.41
C ILE A 37 20.63 20.79 5.90
N ARG A 38 21.69 20.81 6.73
CA ARG A 38 21.60 20.54 8.18
C ARG A 38 21.27 21.77 9.02
N SER A 39 21.12 22.95 8.41
CA SER A 39 20.96 24.21 9.15
C SER A 39 19.66 24.28 9.94
N GLY A 40 18.60 23.57 9.50
CA GLY A 40 17.26 23.66 10.11
C GLY A 40 16.61 25.03 9.97
N LEU A 41 17.21 25.94 9.18
CA LEU A 41 16.73 27.29 8.91
C LEU A 41 16.03 27.34 7.55
N ASP A 42 15.20 28.36 7.32
CA ASP A 42 14.70 28.63 5.98
C ASP A 42 15.85 29.12 5.08
N VAL A 43 16.37 28.19 4.28
CA VAL A 43 17.45 28.41 3.32
C VAL A 43 16.93 28.65 1.89
N SER A 44 15.62 28.85 1.71
CA SER A 44 14.98 29.03 0.38
C SER A 44 15.58 30.15 -0.48
N SER A 45 16.32 31.09 0.11
CA SER A 45 17.04 32.15 -0.61
C SER A 45 18.34 31.70 -1.28
N LEU A 46 18.85 30.51 -0.94
CA LEU A 46 20.08 29.90 -1.47
C LEU A 46 19.82 29.01 -2.69
N PHE A 47 18.60 29.00 -3.22
CA PHE A 47 18.19 28.05 -4.26
C PHE A 47 19.02 28.16 -5.53
N MET A 48 19.38 29.36 -5.96
CA MET A 48 20.17 29.57 -7.18
C MET A 48 21.62 29.06 -7.01
N GLU A 49 22.20 29.27 -5.84
CA GLU A 49 23.52 28.77 -5.47
C GLU A 49 23.52 27.24 -5.42
N MET A 50 22.44 26.65 -4.88
CA MET A 50 22.25 25.20 -4.87
C MET A 50 22.05 24.63 -6.28
N VAL A 51 21.27 25.27 -7.14
CA VAL A 51 21.14 24.87 -8.56
C VAL A 51 22.50 24.90 -9.26
N LYS A 52 23.32 25.92 -9.04
CA LYS A 52 24.70 25.96 -9.58
C LYS A 52 25.57 24.83 -9.03
N ALA A 53 25.41 24.49 -7.75
CA ALA A 53 26.13 23.38 -7.11
C ALA A 53 25.77 21.99 -7.67
N SER A 54 24.68 21.85 -8.44
CA SER A 54 24.30 20.59 -9.09
C SER A 54 25.18 20.25 -10.30
N ALA A 55 25.84 21.26 -10.90
CA ALA A 55 26.74 21.13 -12.04
C ALA A 55 28.13 20.62 -11.59
N THR A 56 28.14 19.42 -11.02
CA THR A 56 29.33 18.71 -10.55
C THR A 56 29.31 17.28 -11.06
N VAL A 57 30.47 16.60 -11.03
CA VAL A 57 30.58 15.16 -11.31
C VAL A 57 30.44 14.31 -10.04
N ASP A 58 30.53 14.92 -8.85
CA ASP A 58 30.39 14.20 -7.58
C ASP A 58 28.91 13.83 -7.32
N ILE A 59 28.63 12.54 -7.37
CA ILE A 59 27.31 11.96 -7.14
C ILE A 59 26.79 12.30 -5.74
N VAL A 60 27.67 12.36 -4.73
CA VAL A 60 27.25 12.63 -3.36
C VAL A 60 26.78 14.07 -3.21
N GLN A 61 27.53 15.00 -3.79
CA GLN A 61 27.12 16.40 -3.87
C GLN A 61 25.83 16.56 -4.67
N LYS A 62 25.68 15.90 -5.84
CA LYS A 62 24.41 15.92 -6.60
C LYS A 62 23.24 15.43 -5.75
N LYS A 63 23.38 14.32 -5.03
CA LYS A 63 22.34 13.76 -4.16
C LYS A 63 21.88 14.75 -3.09
N LEU A 64 22.83 15.43 -2.44
CA LEU A 64 22.56 16.46 -1.44
C LEU A 64 21.81 17.66 -2.04
N VAL A 65 22.27 18.15 -3.20
CA VAL A 65 21.64 19.27 -3.89
C VAL A 65 20.25 18.90 -4.39
N TYR A 66 20.04 17.67 -4.87
CA TYR A 66 18.75 17.21 -5.39
C TYR A 66 17.71 17.09 -4.28
N LEU A 67 18.11 16.53 -3.14
CA LEU A 67 17.27 16.50 -1.94
C LEU A 67 16.81 17.91 -1.55
N TYR A 68 17.73 18.87 -1.55
CA TYR A 68 17.40 20.28 -1.30
C TYR A 68 16.42 20.82 -2.35
N MET A 69 16.73 20.68 -3.64
CA MET A 69 15.91 21.23 -4.72
C MET A 69 14.48 20.69 -4.69
N VAL A 70 14.29 19.38 -4.49
CA VAL A 70 12.97 18.75 -4.43
C VAL A 70 12.16 19.22 -3.22
N THR A 71 12.81 19.39 -2.06
CA THR A 71 12.15 19.84 -0.82
C THR A 71 11.64 21.28 -0.94
N TYR A 72 12.42 22.17 -1.54
CA TYR A 72 12.09 23.60 -1.62
C TYR A 72 11.37 24.00 -2.92
N ALA A 73 11.34 23.15 -3.95
CA ALA A 73 10.64 23.42 -5.21
C ALA A 73 9.13 23.69 -5.03
N GLY A 74 8.48 23.06 -4.05
CA GLY A 74 7.06 23.27 -3.77
C GLY A 74 6.73 24.67 -3.25
N HIS A 75 7.68 25.35 -2.60
CA HIS A 75 7.48 26.68 -2.02
C HIS A 75 7.74 27.82 -3.02
N LYS A 76 8.45 27.54 -4.13
CA LYS A 76 8.81 28.53 -5.15
C LYS A 76 8.70 27.95 -6.57
N PRO A 77 7.53 28.07 -7.23
CA PRO A 77 7.25 27.38 -8.48
C PRO A 77 8.09 27.89 -9.66
N ASP A 78 8.44 29.18 -9.70
CA ASP A 78 9.29 29.75 -10.75
C ASP A 78 10.70 29.17 -10.74
N LEU A 79 11.21 28.82 -9.55
CA LEU A 79 12.52 28.22 -9.36
C LEU A 79 12.52 26.71 -9.58
N ALA A 80 11.36 26.05 -9.40
CA ALA A 80 11.19 24.63 -9.69
C ALA A 80 11.52 24.27 -11.15
N LEU A 81 11.25 25.18 -12.10
CA LEU A 81 11.59 25.00 -13.51
C LEU A 81 13.11 24.86 -13.74
N LEU A 82 13.93 25.55 -12.95
CA LEU A 82 15.39 25.41 -13.03
C LEU A 82 15.84 24.04 -12.51
N ALA A 83 15.22 23.55 -11.43
CA ALA A 83 15.49 22.21 -10.92
C ALA A 83 15.11 21.14 -11.95
N ILE A 84 13.94 21.27 -12.59
CA ILE A 84 13.50 20.31 -13.62
C ILE A 84 14.43 20.31 -14.83
N ASN A 85 14.81 21.49 -15.34
CA ASN A 85 15.75 21.58 -16.46
C ASN A 85 17.12 20.98 -16.13
N THR A 86 17.56 21.12 -14.89
CA THR A 86 18.80 20.53 -14.38
C THR A 86 18.69 19.01 -14.32
N LEU A 87 17.65 18.48 -13.67
CA LEU A 87 17.42 17.03 -13.55
C LEU A 87 17.27 16.38 -14.93
N ARG A 88 16.54 17.01 -15.85
CA ARG A 88 16.41 16.55 -17.24
C ARG A 88 17.75 16.44 -17.95
N LYS A 89 18.64 17.41 -17.78
CA LYS A 89 19.98 17.36 -18.38
C LYS A 89 20.76 16.15 -17.85
N ASP A 90 20.64 15.87 -16.56
CA ASP A 90 21.29 14.74 -15.91
C ASP A 90 20.65 13.37 -16.25
N CYS A 91 19.40 13.33 -16.74
CA CYS A 91 18.82 12.10 -17.30
C CYS A 91 19.49 11.65 -18.61
N ALA A 92 20.18 12.56 -19.29
CA ALA A 92 20.99 12.27 -20.46
C ALA A 92 22.49 12.10 -20.12
N ASP A 93 22.86 12.00 -18.84
CA ASP A 93 24.25 11.82 -18.42
C ASP A 93 24.77 10.42 -18.80
N PRO A 94 26.04 10.27 -19.24
CA PRO A 94 26.61 8.95 -19.53
C PRO A 94 26.61 8.01 -18.32
N ASN A 95 26.65 8.53 -17.08
CA ASN A 95 26.69 7.73 -15.87
C ASN A 95 25.27 7.23 -15.48
N PRO A 96 25.02 5.90 -15.43
CA PRO A 96 23.71 5.35 -15.06
C PRO A 96 23.27 5.72 -13.62
N MET A 97 24.20 5.92 -12.69
CA MET A 97 23.87 6.31 -11.32
C MET A 97 23.34 7.75 -11.25
N VAL A 98 23.90 8.65 -12.06
CA VAL A 98 23.44 10.04 -12.15
C VAL A 98 22.06 10.09 -12.79
N ARG A 99 21.87 9.31 -13.86
CA ARG A 99 20.59 9.11 -14.55
C ARG A 99 19.48 8.65 -13.60
N GLY A 100 19.69 7.54 -12.89
CA GLY A 100 18.72 7.02 -11.92
C GLY A 100 18.45 7.98 -10.77
N LEU A 101 19.49 8.66 -10.26
CA LEU A 101 19.35 9.67 -9.22
C LEU A 101 18.49 10.87 -9.69
N ALA A 102 18.70 11.35 -10.92
CA ALA A 102 17.92 12.46 -11.48
C ALA A 102 16.45 12.07 -11.68
N LEU A 103 16.19 10.89 -12.24
CA LEU A 103 14.84 10.38 -12.43
C LEU A 103 14.06 10.23 -11.13
N ARG A 104 14.67 9.59 -10.11
CA ARG A 104 14.03 9.41 -8.80
C ARG A 104 13.65 10.75 -8.16
N ASN A 105 14.50 11.77 -8.33
CA ASN A 105 14.23 13.10 -7.80
C ASN A 105 13.18 13.86 -8.63
N MET A 106 13.10 13.66 -9.94
CA MET A 106 11.99 14.19 -10.76
C MET A 106 10.65 13.62 -10.32
N CYS A 107 10.54 12.32 -10.06
CA CYS A 107 9.29 11.70 -9.57
C CYS A 107 8.93 12.11 -8.13
N ASN A 108 9.88 12.65 -7.37
CA ASN A 108 9.65 13.15 -6.02
C ASN A 108 9.22 14.62 -5.96
N LEU A 109 9.27 15.34 -7.08
CA LEU A 109 8.70 16.68 -7.19
C LEU A 109 7.18 16.57 -7.09
N ARG A 110 6.64 16.81 -5.89
CA ARG A 110 5.20 16.91 -5.64
C ARG A 110 4.69 18.20 -6.29
N TYR A 111 4.30 18.15 -7.55
CA TYR A 111 3.83 19.35 -8.23
C TYR A 111 2.63 19.05 -9.13
N LEU A 112 1.42 18.91 -8.60
CA LEU A 112 0.21 18.68 -9.41
C LEU A 112 -0.21 19.93 -10.23
N ASP A 113 0.19 21.15 -9.85
CA ASP A 113 -0.41 22.38 -10.39
C ASP A 113 0.28 22.98 -11.64
N ILE A 114 1.55 22.63 -11.95
CA ILE A 114 2.32 23.19 -13.09
C ILE A 114 2.04 22.34 -14.32
N TYR A 115 1.76 21.06 -14.15
CA TYR A 115 1.38 20.16 -15.25
C TYR A 115 0.11 20.63 -15.97
N LYS A 116 -0.76 21.38 -15.29
CA LYS A 116 -1.90 22.07 -15.91
C LYS A 116 -1.53 23.34 -16.69
N SER A 117 -0.41 24.00 -16.38
CA SER A 117 -0.08 25.33 -16.90
C SER A 117 0.92 25.34 -18.08
N ARG A 118 1.79 24.34 -18.21
CA ARG A 118 2.84 24.31 -19.25
C ARG A 118 3.18 22.89 -19.70
N GLY A 119 2.53 22.40 -20.77
CA GLY A 119 2.76 21.06 -21.35
C GLY A 119 4.21 20.74 -21.76
N VAL A 120 5.05 21.76 -21.98
CA VAL A 120 6.47 21.62 -22.36
C VAL A 120 7.33 20.92 -21.28
N VAL A 121 6.93 21.00 -20.01
CA VAL A 121 7.66 20.38 -18.90
C VAL A 121 7.40 18.87 -18.86
N LEU A 122 6.20 18.46 -19.26
CA LEU A 122 5.76 17.07 -19.25
C LEU A 122 6.45 16.26 -20.33
N GLN A 123 6.41 16.75 -21.58
CA GLN A 123 7.12 16.18 -22.71
C GLN A 123 8.61 15.96 -22.39
N LYS A 124 9.23 16.93 -21.71
CA LYS A 124 10.66 16.90 -21.40
C LYS A 124 11.05 15.96 -20.26
N VAL A 125 10.14 15.72 -19.30
CA VAL A 125 10.33 14.70 -18.26
C VAL A 125 10.11 13.31 -18.87
N LEU A 126 9.12 13.18 -19.76
CA LEU A 126 8.87 11.97 -20.56
C LEU A 126 10.08 11.60 -21.43
N ASP A 127 10.68 12.55 -22.14
CA ASP A 127 11.91 12.35 -22.93
C ASP A 127 13.11 11.85 -22.08
N GLY A 128 13.19 12.27 -20.81
CA GLY A 128 14.25 11.87 -19.88
C GLY A 128 14.06 10.46 -19.30
N VAL A 129 12.80 10.07 -19.03
CA VAL A 129 12.42 8.72 -18.59
C VAL A 129 12.59 7.72 -19.74
N PHE A 130 12.31 8.15 -20.96
CA PHE A 130 12.47 7.39 -22.21
C PHE A 130 13.91 6.91 -22.47
N LEU A 131 14.93 7.69 -22.08
CA LEU A 131 16.36 7.33 -22.27
C LEU A 131 16.86 6.16 -21.38
N LEU A 132 16.03 5.63 -20.49
CA LEU A 132 16.45 4.76 -19.38
C LEU A 132 15.56 3.56 -19.09
N CYS A 133 14.42 3.40 -19.77
CA CYS A 133 13.49 2.27 -19.59
C CYS A 133 14.13 0.87 -19.79
N GLY A 134 15.40 0.79 -20.20
CA GLY A 134 16.17 -0.45 -20.24
C GLY A 134 16.92 -0.85 -18.96
N PHE A 135 16.98 -0.05 -17.88
CA PHE A 135 17.92 -0.37 -16.79
C PHE A 135 17.55 -0.10 -15.33
N TYR A 136 16.58 0.74 -14.96
CA TYR A 136 16.31 1.01 -13.53
C TYR A 136 14.84 1.27 -13.18
N ASP A 137 14.29 0.31 -12.42
CA ASP A 137 13.14 0.35 -11.50
C ASP A 137 11.69 0.54 -12.01
N HIS A 138 10.85 -0.44 -11.65
CA HIS A 138 9.39 -0.53 -11.75
C HIS A 138 8.60 0.64 -11.16
N VAL A 139 9.19 1.40 -10.24
CA VAL A 139 8.45 2.31 -9.36
C VAL A 139 8.27 3.71 -9.96
N LEU A 140 9.00 4.06 -11.03
CA LEU A 140 9.05 5.44 -11.51
C LEU A 140 7.88 5.87 -12.42
N CYS A 141 7.14 4.95 -13.03
CA CYS A 141 6.01 5.30 -13.93
C CYS A 141 4.79 5.88 -13.20
N PHE A 142 4.65 5.61 -11.89
CA PHE A 142 3.41 5.88 -11.13
C PHE A 142 3.13 7.35 -10.78
N ARG A 143 4.04 8.28 -11.07
CA ARG A 143 3.93 9.68 -10.59
C ARG A 143 3.81 10.73 -11.69
N MET A 144 3.64 10.30 -12.94
CA MET A 144 3.64 11.18 -14.11
C MET A 144 2.21 11.56 -14.52
N PRO A 145 1.85 12.85 -14.55
CA PRO A 145 0.82 13.32 -15.47
C PRO A 145 1.35 13.21 -16.91
N GLY A 146 0.49 13.05 -17.94
CA GLY A 146 0.95 12.88 -19.33
C GLY A 146 1.01 11.44 -19.85
N ILE A 147 0.28 10.55 -19.18
CA ILE A 147 0.18 9.12 -19.49
C ILE A 147 -0.15 8.85 -20.99
N THR A 148 -0.95 9.69 -21.64
CA THR A 148 -1.37 9.51 -23.03
C THR A 148 -0.23 9.72 -24.05
N GLU A 149 0.64 10.70 -23.83
CA GLU A 149 1.80 10.97 -24.70
C GLU A 149 2.89 9.90 -24.55
N TYR A 150 3.08 9.38 -23.33
CA TYR A 150 3.97 8.24 -23.05
C TYR A 150 3.56 7.01 -23.87
N ILE A 151 2.26 6.67 -23.85
CA ILE A 151 1.73 5.48 -24.53
C ILE A 151 1.85 5.60 -26.05
N GLN A 152 1.58 6.78 -26.62
CA GLN A 152 1.72 7.02 -28.07
C GLN A 152 3.18 6.96 -28.56
N HIS A 153 4.16 7.26 -27.71
CA HIS A 153 5.57 7.14 -28.09
C HIS A 153 6.11 5.71 -27.91
N CYS A 154 5.62 4.95 -26.91
CA CYS A 154 5.96 3.52 -26.74
C CYS A 154 5.54 2.68 -27.96
N THR A 155 4.45 3.05 -28.65
CA THR A 155 4.02 2.39 -29.90
C THR A 155 4.95 2.60 -31.10
N LEU A 156 5.87 3.57 -31.06
CA LEU A 156 6.62 3.99 -32.25
C LEU A 156 8.02 3.37 -32.42
N SER A 157 8.53 2.56 -31.50
CA SER A 157 9.77 1.80 -31.73
C SER A 157 10.04 0.76 -30.66
N TRP A 158 10.08 -0.52 -31.04
CA TRP A 158 10.88 -1.62 -30.46
C TRP A 158 10.84 -1.88 -28.94
N LEU A 159 10.05 -1.13 -28.15
CA LEU A 159 10.10 -1.14 -26.68
C LEU A 159 8.97 -1.97 -26.04
N CYS A 160 7.96 -2.38 -26.81
CA CYS A 160 6.82 -3.10 -26.26
C CYS A 160 7.18 -4.52 -25.79
N CYS A 161 8.28 -5.09 -26.30
CA CYS A 161 8.77 -6.41 -25.92
C CYS A 161 9.58 -6.38 -24.61
N CYS A 162 9.93 -5.19 -24.10
CA CYS A 162 10.66 -5.06 -22.85
C CYS A 162 9.73 -5.43 -21.67
N VAL A 163 10.14 -6.40 -20.86
CA VAL A 163 9.44 -6.85 -19.64
C VAL A 163 8.96 -5.68 -18.77
N ALA A 164 9.81 -4.67 -18.58
CA ALA A 164 9.51 -3.46 -17.82
C ALA A 164 8.35 -2.64 -18.42
N VAL A 165 8.22 -2.58 -19.75
CA VAL A 165 7.16 -1.82 -20.42
C VAL A 165 5.81 -2.52 -20.25
N VAL A 166 5.77 -3.84 -20.44
CA VAL A 166 4.53 -4.62 -20.27
C VAL A 166 4.05 -4.60 -18.81
N GLN A 167 4.98 -4.73 -17.86
CA GLN A 167 4.66 -4.62 -16.43
C GLN A 167 4.17 -3.22 -16.07
N THR A 168 4.80 -2.16 -16.59
CA THR A 168 4.31 -0.79 -16.36
C THR A 168 2.95 -0.55 -16.99
N PHE A 169 2.63 -1.17 -18.13
CA PHE A 169 1.28 -1.13 -18.72
C PHE A 169 0.24 -1.82 -17.83
N ARG A 170 0.52 -3.03 -17.35
CA ARG A 170 -0.34 -3.75 -16.39
C ARG A 170 -0.65 -2.87 -15.18
N ASP A 171 0.41 -2.37 -14.57
CA ASP A 171 0.39 -1.54 -13.38
C ASP A 171 -0.37 -0.24 -13.64
N LEU A 172 -0.10 0.45 -14.74
CA LEU A 172 -0.79 1.67 -15.13
C LEU A 172 -2.30 1.46 -15.29
N VAL A 173 -2.71 0.36 -15.92
CA VAL A 173 -4.13 0.04 -16.09
C VAL A 173 -4.79 -0.30 -14.76
N TRP A 174 -4.09 -1.02 -13.88
CA TRP A 174 -4.57 -1.35 -12.53
C TRP A 174 -4.83 -0.11 -11.68
N PHE A 175 -3.90 0.84 -11.67
CA PHE A 175 -3.98 2.05 -10.84
C PHE A 175 -4.76 3.19 -11.49
N CYS A 176 -4.77 3.24 -12.83
CA CYS A 176 -5.36 4.32 -13.63
C CYS A 176 -6.26 3.73 -14.73
N PRO A 177 -7.53 3.41 -14.43
CA PRO A 177 -8.48 2.86 -15.41
C PRO A 177 -8.72 3.75 -16.64
N GLN A 178 -8.45 5.06 -16.54
CA GLN A 178 -8.53 6.01 -17.65
C GLN A 178 -7.49 5.75 -18.77
N SER A 179 -6.41 5.03 -18.47
CA SER A 179 -5.35 4.71 -19.44
C SER A 179 -5.57 3.40 -20.21
N THR A 180 -6.61 2.63 -19.88
CA THR A 180 -6.85 1.31 -20.47
C THR A 180 -6.94 1.34 -21.99
N GLY A 181 -7.73 2.27 -22.56
CA GLY A 181 -7.91 2.36 -24.01
C GLY A 181 -6.62 2.57 -24.79
N PRO A 182 -5.80 3.58 -24.45
CA PRO A 182 -4.48 3.76 -25.06
C PRO A 182 -3.55 2.57 -24.89
N VAL A 183 -3.48 1.95 -23.70
CA VAL A 183 -2.62 0.78 -23.45
C VAL A 183 -3.03 -0.42 -24.32
N CYS A 184 -4.33 -0.71 -24.42
CA CYS A 184 -4.83 -1.82 -25.25
C CYS A 184 -4.44 -1.65 -26.73
N LYS A 185 -4.58 -0.44 -27.27
CA LYS A 185 -4.13 -0.13 -28.64
C LYS A 185 -2.62 -0.29 -28.81
N ALA A 186 -1.85 0.05 -27.77
CA ALA A 186 -0.41 -0.13 -27.81
C ALA A 186 -0.05 -1.61 -27.86
N VAL A 187 -0.62 -2.43 -26.98
CA VAL A 187 -0.41 -3.88 -26.93
C VAL A 187 -0.78 -4.57 -28.26
N GLU A 188 -1.87 -4.14 -28.91
CA GLU A 188 -2.29 -4.69 -30.20
C GLU A 188 -1.29 -4.42 -31.34
N GLY A 189 -0.52 -3.34 -31.24
CA GLY A 189 0.54 -3.01 -32.19
C GLY A 189 1.87 -3.76 -31.95
N CYS A 190 1.95 -4.60 -30.91
CA CYS A 190 3.17 -5.32 -30.54
C CYS A 190 3.18 -6.70 -31.16
N ASP A 191 4.10 -6.93 -32.10
CA ASP A 191 4.19 -8.18 -32.87
C ASP A 191 5.04 -9.26 -32.17
N GLU A 192 5.90 -8.85 -31.23
CA GLU A 192 6.82 -9.74 -30.52
C GLU A 192 6.38 -9.95 -29.05
N THR A 193 6.36 -11.21 -28.61
CA THR A 193 6.03 -11.59 -27.23
C THR A 193 7.26 -11.55 -26.32
N PRO A 194 7.13 -11.08 -25.07
CA PRO A 194 8.23 -11.07 -24.11
C PRO A 194 8.72 -12.50 -23.79
N GLN A 195 10.03 -12.67 -23.64
CA GLN A 195 10.66 -13.96 -23.34
C GLN A 195 10.70 -14.25 -21.84
N ASP A 196 10.81 -13.20 -21.01
CA ASP A 196 10.88 -13.32 -19.56
C ASP A 196 9.52 -13.72 -18.95
N ASP A 197 9.56 -14.58 -17.93
CA ASP A 197 8.37 -15.08 -17.23
C ASP A 197 7.49 -13.96 -16.67
N GLU A 198 8.10 -12.91 -16.12
CA GLU A 198 7.37 -11.78 -15.54
C GLU A 198 6.69 -10.93 -16.61
N GLY A 199 7.33 -10.78 -17.77
CA GLY A 199 6.79 -10.07 -18.93
C GLY A 199 5.62 -10.84 -19.54
N LYS A 200 5.76 -12.17 -19.67
CA LYS A 200 4.69 -13.07 -20.10
C LYS A 200 3.49 -12.98 -19.15
N GLN A 201 3.70 -13.06 -17.84
CA GLN A 201 2.62 -12.93 -16.86
C GLN A 201 1.90 -11.58 -16.98
N ALA A 202 2.64 -10.48 -17.09
CA ALA A 202 2.03 -9.15 -17.24
C ALA A 202 1.23 -9.02 -18.54
N LEU A 203 1.74 -9.56 -19.65
CA LEU A 203 1.03 -9.59 -20.93
C LEU A 203 -0.24 -10.44 -20.84
N LEU A 204 -0.12 -11.67 -20.33
CA LEU A 204 -1.26 -12.58 -20.15
C LEU A 204 -2.34 -11.95 -19.29
N TRP A 205 -1.96 -11.28 -18.19
CA TRP A 205 -2.91 -10.56 -17.36
C TRP A 205 -3.65 -9.48 -18.13
N LEU A 206 -2.94 -8.65 -18.93
CA LEU A 206 -3.54 -7.59 -19.76
C LEU A 206 -4.53 -8.16 -20.78
N LEU A 207 -4.15 -9.26 -21.45
CA LEU A 207 -5.01 -9.95 -22.42
C LEU A 207 -6.27 -10.55 -21.76
N GLY A 208 -6.12 -11.11 -20.55
CA GLY A 208 -7.25 -11.69 -19.81
C GLY A 208 -8.20 -10.64 -19.25
N ALA A 209 -7.67 -9.55 -18.68
CA ALA A 209 -8.47 -8.51 -18.04
C ALA A 209 -9.14 -7.56 -19.06
N HIS A 210 -8.48 -7.29 -20.18
CA HIS A 210 -8.94 -6.31 -21.18
C HIS A 210 -9.06 -6.88 -22.60
N GLY A 211 -9.19 -8.19 -22.75
CA GLY A 211 -9.32 -8.84 -24.06
C GLY A 211 -10.63 -8.55 -24.81
N GLU A 212 -11.60 -7.86 -24.18
CA GLU A 212 -12.73 -7.24 -24.88
C GLU A 212 -12.29 -6.07 -25.78
N LEU A 213 -11.24 -5.35 -25.40
CA LEU A 213 -10.72 -4.19 -26.11
C LEU A 213 -9.58 -4.54 -27.07
N ILE A 214 -8.93 -5.69 -26.89
CA ILE A 214 -7.79 -6.15 -27.68
C ILE A 214 -8.28 -7.22 -28.65
N SER A 215 -8.37 -6.90 -29.94
CA SER A 215 -8.94 -7.84 -30.92
C SER A 215 -8.03 -9.05 -31.15
N SER A 216 -6.71 -8.86 -31.05
CA SER A 216 -5.68 -9.90 -31.20
C SER A 216 -5.56 -10.87 -30.02
N ALA A 217 -6.25 -10.62 -28.89
CA ALA A 217 -6.07 -11.38 -27.66
C ALA A 217 -6.29 -12.90 -27.78
N PRO A 218 -7.35 -13.41 -28.45
CA PRO A 218 -7.52 -14.85 -28.63
C PRO A 218 -6.36 -15.52 -29.37
N TYR A 219 -5.86 -14.89 -30.43
CA TYR A 219 -4.75 -15.42 -31.24
C TYR A 219 -3.43 -15.47 -30.44
N LEU A 220 -3.15 -14.44 -29.64
CA LEU A 220 -1.97 -14.41 -28.78
C LEU A 220 -2.04 -15.49 -27.70
N LEU A 221 -3.19 -15.65 -27.04
CA LEU A 221 -3.39 -16.69 -26.03
C LEU A 221 -3.27 -18.09 -26.63
N GLU A 222 -3.82 -18.32 -27.82
CA GLU A 222 -3.71 -19.59 -28.53
C GLU A 222 -2.24 -19.96 -28.80
N GLY A 223 -1.41 -18.99 -29.22
CA GLY A 223 0.02 -19.20 -29.38
C GLY A 223 0.73 -19.64 -28.09
N PHE A 224 0.37 -19.07 -26.94
CA PHE A 224 0.89 -19.52 -25.63
C PHE A 224 0.38 -20.91 -25.24
N ILE A 225 -0.86 -21.26 -25.58
CA ILE A 225 -1.45 -22.58 -25.30
C ILE A 225 -0.76 -23.67 -26.15
N ASP A 226 -0.48 -23.39 -27.41
CA ASP A 226 0.20 -24.33 -28.30
C ASP A 226 1.67 -24.56 -27.87
N GLY A 227 2.30 -23.54 -27.28
CA GLY A 227 3.65 -23.61 -26.69
C GLY A 227 3.71 -24.18 -25.26
N LEU A 228 2.57 -24.52 -24.64
CA LEU A 228 2.47 -24.81 -23.21
C LEU A 228 3.35 -25.97 -22.73
N LYS A 229 3.59 -26.97 -23.59
CA LYS A 229 4.45 -28.13 -23.29
C LYS A 229 5.91 -27.76 -23.08
N VAL A 230 6.35 -26.66 -23.70
CA VAL A 230 7.74 -26.18 -23.62
C VAL A 230 7.91 -25.19 -22.46
N GLU A 231 6.82 -24.60 -21.98
CA GLU A 231 6.86 -23.61 -20.91
C GLU A 231 7.26 -24.26 -19.57
N ILE A 232 8.34 -23.75 -18.97
CA ILE A 232 8.93 -24.30 -17.73
C ILE A 232 8.27 -23.64 -16.51
N SER A 233 7.87 -22.38 -16.63
CA SER A 233 7.40 -21.57 -15.51
C SER A 233 5.96 -21.86 -15.13
N SER A 234 5.73 -22.45 -13.95
CA SER A 234 4.36 -22.73 -13.47
C SER A 234 3.54 -21.46 -13.22
N ALA A 235 4.20 -20.34 -12.88
CA ALA A 235 3.54 -19.04 -12.72
C ALA A 235 2.92 -18.53 -14.02
N VAL A 236 3.62 -18.68 -15.15
CA VAL A 236 3.10 -18.32 -16.48
C VAL A 236 1.90 -19.20 -16.85
N LYS A 237 1.96 -20.50 -16.59
CA LYS A 237 0.84 -21.44 -16.84
C LYS A 237 -0.40 -21.08 -16.02
N MET A 238 -0.21 -20.72 -14.76
CA MET A 238 -1.27 -20.29 -13.85
C MET A 238 -1.95 -19.00 -14.32
N GLU A 239 -1.17 -18.03 -14.81
CA GLU A 239 -1.71 -16.79 -15.35
C GLU A 239 -2.41 -17.04 -16.69
N LEU A 240 -1.84 -17.86 -17.57
CA LEU A 240 -2.45 -18.25 -18.84
C LEU A 240 -3.81 -18.89 -18.64
N LEU A 241 -3.93 -19.80 -17.68
CA LEU A 241 -5.18 -20.45 -17.30
C LEU A 241 -6.23 -19.44 -16.83
N THR A 242 -5.81 -18.48 -15.99
CA THR A 242 -6.69 -17.43 -15.46
C THR A 242 -7.16 -16.48 -16.57
N SER A 243 -6.23 -16.06 -17.44
CA SER A 243 -6.51 -15.12 -18.53
C SER A 243 -7.38 -15.72 -19.63
N THR A 244 -7.13 -16.98 -19.99
CA THR A 244 -7.96 -17.70 -20.98
C THR A 244 -9.38 -17.88 -20.45
N LEU A 245 -9.54 -18.20 -19.15
CA LEU A 245 -10.85 -18.28 -18.53
C LEU A 245 -11.58 -16.92 -18.51
N LYS A 246 -10.89 -15.84 -18.15
CA LYS A 246 -11.46 -14.48 -18.18
C LYS A 246 -11.90 -14.09 -19.59
N LEU A 247 -11.08 -14.39 -20.61
CA LEU A 247 -11.42 -14.10 -21.99
C LEU A 247 -12.59 -14.95 -22.47
N PHE A 248 -12.69 -16.21 -22.06
CA PHE A 248 -13.85 -17.07 -22.36
C PHE A 248 -15.16 -16.54 -21.81
N LEU A 249 -15.14 -15.98 -20.60
CA LEU A 249 -16.31 -15.33 -20.04
C LEU A 249 -16.74 -14.10 -20.85
N SER A 250 -15.87 -13.53 -21.68
CA SER A 250 -16.14 -12.33 -22.47
C SER A 250 -16.46 -12.66 -23.94
N ARG A 251 -15.69 -13.58 -24.55
CA ARG A 251 -15.75 -14.01 -25.95
C ARG A 251 -15.78 -15.55 -26.05
N PRO A 252 -16.91 -16.21 -25.69
CA PRO A 252 -16.96 -17.67 -25.61
C PRO A 252 -16.79 -18.36 -26.97
N ALA A 253 -17.33 -17.79 -28.05
CA ALA A 253 -17.31 -18.43 -29.37
C ALA A 253 -15.89 -18.69 -29.93
N GLU A 254 -14.94 -17.79 -29.64
CA GLU A 254 -13.57 -17.89 -30.15
C GLU A 254 -12.67 -18.71 -29.22
N THR A 255 -12.93 -18.67 -27.91
CA THR A 255 -12.03 -19.23 -26.89
C THR A 255 -12.46 -20.61 -26.36
N GLN A 256 -13.65 -21.09 -26.72
CA GLN A 256 -14.17 -22.35 -26.18
C GLN A 256 -13.26 -23.55 -26.47
N ASP A 257 -12.77 -23.68 -27.70
CA ASP A 257 -11.89 -24.79 -28.09
C ASP A 257 -10.53 -24.70 -27.38
N MET A 258 -9.87 -23.54 -27.46
CA MET A 258 -8.56 -23.33 -26.84
C MET A 258 -8.60 -23.51 -25.31
N LEU A 259 -9.66 -23.05 -24.63
CA LEU A 259 -9.84 -23.25 -23.20
C LEU A 259 -10.04 -24.73 -22.86
N GLY A 260 -10.78 -25.47 -23.69
CA GLY A 260 -10.95 -26.91 -23.53
C GLY A 260 -9.62 -27.66 -23.64
N ARG A 261 -8.81 -27.35 -24.66
CA ARG A 261 -7.46 -27.93 -24.83
C ARG A 261 -6.54 -27.60 -23.65
N LEU A 262 -6.55 -26.35 -23.19
CA LEU A 262 -5.77 -25.89 -22.04
C LEU A 262 -6.17 -26.63 -20.76
N LEU A 263 -7.46 -26.70 -20.45
CA LEU A 263 -7.96 -27.39 -19.25
C LEU A 263 -7.65 -28.89 -19.28
N HIS A 264 -7.82 -29.54 -20.43
CA HIS A 264 -7.48 -30.96 -20.57
C HIS A 264 -6.00 -31.21 -20.26
N TYR A 265 -5.11 -30.44 -20.87
CA TYR A 265 -3.67 -30.56 -20.63
C TYR A 265 -3.30 -30.27 -19.17
N CYS A 266 -3.84 -29.20 -18.58
CA CYS A 266 -3.55 -28.84 -17.19
C CYS A 266 -4.08 -29.83 -16.15
N ILE A 267 -5.14 -30.59 -16.46
CA ILE A 267 -5.73 -31.58 -15.55
C ILE A 267 -5.00 -32.93 -15.66
N GLU A 268 -4.75 -33.39 -16.89
CA GLU A 268 -4.23 -34.74 -17.15
C GLU A 268 -2.70 -34.80 -17.20
N ASP A 269 -2.06 -33.88 -17.93
CA ASP A 269 -0.65 -33.98 -18.33
C ASP A 269 0.31 -33.13 -17.47
N GLU A 270 -0.18 -32.08 -16.81
CA GLU A 270 0.67 -31.19 -16.02
C GLU A 270 1.18 -31.81 -14.71
N ALA A 271 2.46 -31.63 -14.42
CA ALA A 271 3.11 -32.18 -13.23
C ALA A 271 2.95 -31.28 -11.99
N ASP A 272 2.80 -29.96 -12.18
CA ASP A 272 2.65 -29.01 -11.07
C ASP A 272 1.25 -29.14 -10.44
N MET A 273 1.22 -29.45 -9.14
CA MET A 273 -0.02 -29.66 -8.41
C MET A 273 -0.89 -28.40 -8.34
N ASN A 274 -0.29 -27.21 -8.23
CA ASN A 274 -1.04 -25.96 -8.13
C ASN A 274 -1.75 -25.64 -9.45
N VAL A 275 -1.08 -25.88 -10.58
CA VAL A 275 -1.67 -25.72 -11.92
C VAL A 275 -2.87 -26.65 -12.08
N ARG A 276 -2.70 -27.92 -11.70
CA ARG A 276 -3.77 -28.93 -11.77
C ARG A 276 -4.96 -28.59 -10.87
N ASP A 277 -4.70 -28.18 -9.63
CA ASP A 277 -5.75 -27.83 -8.68
C ASP A 277 -6.54 -26.60 -9.12
N ARG A 278 -5.86 -25.58 -9.66
CA ARG A 278 -6.53 -24.40 -10.23
C ARG A 278 -7.35 -24.75 -11.47
N ALA A 279 -6.83 -25.59 -12.35
CA ALA A 279 -7.57 -26.06 -13.53
C ALA A 279 -8.81 -26.86 -13.12
N GLY A 280 -8.69 -27.76 -12.13
CA GLY A 280 -9.82 -28.51 -11.59
C GLY A 280 -10.85 -27.62 -10.86
N LEU A 281 -10.41 -26.56 -10.18
CA LEU A 281 -11.30 -25.55 -9.60
C LEU A 281 -12.09 -24.82 -10.70
N TYR A 282 -11.40 -24.34 -11.73
CA TYR A 282 -12.03 -23.62 -12.85
C TYR A 282 -13.00 -24.49 -13.65
N TYR A 283 -12.64 -25.76 -13.89
CA TYR A 283 -13.53 -26.71 -14.54
C TYR A 283 -14.83 -26.93 -13.75
N ARG A 284 -14.73 -27.16 -12.43
CA ARG A 284 -15.90 -27.29 -11.54
C ARG A 284 -16.72 -26.00 -11.43
N LEU A 285 -16.05 -24.85 -11.49
CA LEU A 285 -16.72 -23.55 -11.46
C LEU A 285 -17.53 -23.33 -12.74
N LEU A 286 -16.96 -23.66 -13.90
CA LEU A 286 -17.66 -23.63 -15.19
C LEU A 286 -18.88 -24.56 -15.23
N GLN A 287 -18.80 -25.75 -14.62
CA GLN A 287 -19.94 -26.65 -14.47
C GLN A 287 -21.08 -26.05 -13.64
N SER A 288 -20.76 -25.15 -12.71
CA SER A 288 -21.74 -24.44 -11.88
C SER A 288 -22.44 -23.29 -12.61
N GLY A 289 -22.03 -23.00 -13.85
CA GLY A 289 -22.61 -21.99 -14.74
C GLY A 289 -21.71 -20.76 -14.95
N PRO A 290 -21.68 -20.18 -16.16
CA PRO A 290 -20.76 -19.09 -16.51
C PRO A 290 -21.01 -17.80 -15.72
N ASP A 291 -22.26 -17.52 -15.34
CA ASP A 291 -22.60 -16.31 -14.58
C ASP A 291 -22.01 -16.34 -13.15
N ARG A 292 -22.04 -17.51 -12.50
CA ARG A 292 -21.40 -17.70 -11.18
C ARG A 292 -19.88 -17.59 -11.28
N THR A 293 -19.30 -18.21 -12.32
CA THR A 293 -17.86 -18.08 -12.62
C THR A 293 -17.48 -16.61 -12.77
N ARG A 294 -18.27 -15.84 -13.51
CA ARG A 294 -18.02 -14.40 -13.73
C ARG A 294 -18.06 -13.60 -12.43
N GLN A 295 -19.03 -13.87 -11.55
CA GLN A 295 -19.12 -13.17 -10.25
C GLN A 295 -17.89 -13.41 -9.36
N ILE A 296 -17.34 -14.63 -9.39
CA ILE A 296 -16.17 -14.99 -8.57
C ILE A 296 -14.88 -14.47 -9.19
N LEU A 297 -14.73 -14.58 -10.52
CA LEU A 297 -13.48 -14.26 -11.21
C LEU A 297 -13.31 -12.77 -11.55
N LEU A 298 -14.42 -12.08 -11.81
CA LEU A 298 -14.49 -10.63 -12.08
C LEU A 298 -15.08 -9.85 -10.89
N GLY A 299 -15.07 -10.43 -9.69
CA GLY A 299 -15.46 -9.77 -8.46
C GLY A 299 -14.62 -8.52 -8.17
N PRO A 300 -15.01 -7.70 -7.17
CA PRO A 300 -14.28 -6.47 -6.86
C PRO A 300 -12.79 -6.76 -6.62
N ASN A 301 -11.94 -6.18 -7.47
CA ASN A 301 -10.49 -6.27 -7.35
C ASN A 301 -10.06 -5.73 -5.98
N SER A 302 -9.12 -6.40 -5.33
CA SER A 302 -8.47 -5.93 -4.10
C SER A 302 -8.00 -4.48 -4.27
N ASP A 303 -8.17 -3.67 -3.23
CA ASP A 303 -7.90 -2.23 -3.24
C ASP A 303 -6.52 -1.90 -3.88
N PRO A 304 -6.47 -1.06 -4.94
CA PRO A 304 -5.22 -0.65 -5.59
C PRO A 304 -4.21 -0.05 -4.62
N SER A 305 -4.62 0.46 -3.45
CA SER A 305 -3.73 1.08 -2.47
C SER A 305 -2.73 0.10 -1.81
N MET A 306 -2.90 -1.22 -1.96
CA MET A 306 -2.11 -2.21 -1.22
C MET A 306 -0.75 -2.56 -1.86
N THR A 307 -0.54 -2.33 -3.16
CA THR A 307 0.72 -2.71 -3.84
C THR A 307 1.80 -1.62 -3.82
N VAL A 308 1.46 -0.34 -3.63
CA VAL A 308 2.45 0.76 -3.55
C VAL A 308 3.29 0.69 -2.26
N LEU A 309 2.86 -0.08 -1.26
CA LEU A 309 3.55 -0.23 0.02
C LEU A 309 4.42 -1.50 0.13
N THR A 310 4.27 -2.48 -0.76
CA THR A 310 5.04 -3.73 -0.71
C THR A 310 6.31 -3.64 -1.54
N GLY A 311 7.21 -2.74 -1.12
CA GLY A 311 8.61 -2.76 -1.51
C GLY A 311 9.50 -3.57 -0.55
N ARG A 312 8.91 -4.39 0.34
CA ARG A 312 9.66 -5.31 1.20
C ARG A 312 9.30 -6.75 0.84
N PRO A 313 10.28 -7.62 0.54
CA PRO A 313 10.02 -9.05 0.61
C PRO A 313 9.54 -9.38 2.03
N GLU A 314 8.62 -10.32 2.18
CA GLU A 314 8.16 -10.79 3.49
C GLU A 314 9.35 -11.40 4.25
N GLU A 315 9.95 -10.63 5.15
CA GLU A 315 10.91 -11.17 6.10
C GLU A 315 10.16 -11.88 7.23
N PRO A 316 10.61 -13.06 7.67
CA PRO A 316 9.95 -13.80 8.74
C PRO A 316 9.83 -12.92 9.99
N VAL A 317 8.70 -13.04 10.67
CA VAL A 317 8.31 -12.19 11.82
C VAL A 317 9.42 -12.11 12.87
N SER A 318 10.23 -13.16 13.03
CA SER A 318 11.39 -13.17 13.93
C SER A 318 12.43 -12.07 13.68
N VAL A 319 12.56 -11.59 12.44
CA VAL A 319 13.58 -10.60 12.03
C VAL A 319 13.19 -9.18 12.44
N TRP A 320 11.90 -8.83 12.34
CA TRP A 320 11.41 -7.49 12.65
C TRP A 320 10.59 -7.40 13.95
N ALA A 321 10.12 -8.51 14.53
CA ALA A 321 9.32 -8.48 15.76
C ALA A 321 10.06 -7.85 16.94
N SER A 322 11.38 -8.04 17.03
CA SER A 322 12.22 -7.45 18.08
C SER A 322 12.40 -5.93 17.93
N SER A 323 12.24 -5.42 16.71
CA SER A 323 12.32 -4.00 16.38
C SER A 323 10.94 -3.38 16.12
N PHE A 324 9.87 -4.16 16.25
CA PHE A 324 8.50 -3.69 16.18
C PHE A 324 8.26 -2.72 17.34
N ASN A 325 7.79 -1.52 17.00
CA ASN A 325 7.63 -0.40 17.93
C ASN A 325 8.93 0.27 18.43
N THR A 326 10.05 0.03 17.73
CA THR A 326 11.24 0.89 17.81
C THR A 326 11.40 1.71 16.54
N LEU A 327 12.12 2.84 16.61
CA LEU A 327 12.46 3.67 15.45
C LEU A 327 13.24 2.90 14.36
N GLY A 328 13.81 1.73 14.67
CA GLY A 328 14.47 0.84 13.70
C GLY A 328 13.54 0.28 12.62
N SER A 329 12.24 0.14 12.91
CA SER A 329 11.24 -0.27 11.90
C SER A 329 11.01 0.80 10.81
N LEU A 330 11.20 2.09 11.18
CA LEU A 330 11.03 3.27 10.32
C LEU A 330 12.35 3.72 9.66
N CYS A 331 13.48 3.64 10.37
CA CYS A 331 14.81 3.88 9.84
C CYS A 331 15.42 2.57 9.38
N GLY A 332 15.17 2.16 8.13
CA GLY A 332 15.72 0.93 7.55
C GLY A 332 17.21 0.79 7.86
N THR A 333 17.54 -0.15 8.74
CA THR A 333 18.91 -0.40 9.17
C THR A 333 19.60 -1.30 8.15
N GLY A 334 20.42 -0.69 7.30
CA GLY A 334 21.57 -1.31 6.68
C GLY A 334 22.84 -0.60 7.15
N ALA A 335 23.75 -1.37 7.79
CA ALA A 335 25.14 -1.09 8.21
C ALA A 335 25.33 -0.11 9.39
N GLY A 336 26.14 -0.36 10.44
CA GLY A 336 27.14 -1.39 10.88
C GLY A 336 27.73 -0.89 12.24
N PRO A 337 28.84 -1.39 12.84
CA PRO A 337 29.78 -2.46 12.48
C PRO A 337 29.95 -3.59 13.54
N GLU A 338 30.66 -4.64 13.15
CA GLU A 338 31.15 -5.77 13.97
C GLU A 338 32.21 -5.37 15.03
N ASN A 339 32.47 -6.31 15.97
CA ASN A 339 33.56 -6.43 16.97
C ASN A 339 33.26 -5.78 18.36
N LEU A 340 33.21 -6.45 19.53
CA LEU A 340 33.97 -7.58 20.13
C LEU A 340 33.25 -8.03 21.47
N PRO A 341 33.73 -9.04 22.24
CA PRO A 341 32.90 -10.14 22.77
C PRO A 341 32.75 -10.25 24.30
N ALA A 342 31.78 -11.09 24.70
CA ALA A 342 31.73 -12.13 25.76
C ALA A 342 32.09 -11.87 27.24
N GLU A 343 31.30 -12.56 28.10
CA GLU A 343 31.53 -13.00 29.50
C GLU A 343 31.36 -11.90 30.60
N ASP A 344 30.76 -12.10 31.78
CA ASP A 344 30.46 -13.33 32.52
C ASP A 344 29.50 -13.07 33.71
N SER A 345 28.96 -14.15 34.28
CA SER A 345 28.59 -14.37 35.70
C SER A 345 27.30 -13.78 36.36
N ALA A 346 26.36 -14.69 36.61
CA ALA A 346 25.67 -15.03 37.87
C ALA A 346 25.30 -13.94 38.91
N HIS A 347 24.02 -13.92 39.34
CA HIS A 347 23.59 -14.37 40.69
C HIS A 347 22.06 -14.24 40.90
N GLN A 348 21.46 -15.33 41.43
CA GLN A 348 20.13 -15.40 42.05
C GLN A 348 20.07 -14.55 43.34
N VAL A 349 18.87 -14.17 43.82
CA VAL A 349 18.36 -14.42 45.19
C VAL A 349 16.87 -13.99 45.31
N HIS A 350 16.18 -14.74 46.17
CA HIS A 350 14.77 -14.85 46.55
C HIS A 350 13.96 -13.62 47.02
N ALA A 351 12.65 -13.79 46.80
CA ALA A 351 11.45 -13.42 47.57
C ALA A 351 11.57 -12.79 48.97
N ALA A 352 10.67 -11.83 49.25
CA ALA A 352 10.00 -11.69 50.54
C ALA A 352 8.64 -10.98 50.35
N GLU A 353 7.64 -11.54 51.03
CA GLU A 353 6.25 -11.10 51.16
C GLU A 353 6.12 -9.83 52.03
N GLU A 354 5.10 -9.01 51.78
CA GLU A 354 4.42 -8.23 52.82
C GLU A 354 3.00 -7.84 52.36
N GLU A 355 2.01 -8.34 53.10
CA GLU A 355 0.59 -7.94 53.19
C GLU A 355 0.28 -7.98 54.71
N PRO A 356 -0.82 -7.41 55.27
CA PRO A 356 -1.86 -6.54 54.69
C PRO A 356 -2.20 -5.31 55.59
N LEU A 357 -3.10 -4.42 55.14
CA LEU A 357 -3.99 -3.64 56.01
C LEU A 357 -5.30 -3.27 55.28
N SER A 358 -6.41 -3.57 55.96
CA SER A 358 -7.82 -3.46 55.61
C SER A 358 -8.32 -2.01 55.35
N ASP A 359 -9.23 -1.80 54.39
CA ASP A 359 -10.68 -1.77 54.68
C ASP A 359 -11.57 -1.55 53.43
N ALA A 360 -12.71 -2.25 53.48
CA ALA A 360 -13.97 -2.16 52.74
C ALA A 360 -14.20 -1.24 51.50
N ALA A 361 -14.77 -1.89 50.48
CA ALA A 361 -15.90 -1.43 49.65
C ALA A 361 -15.63 -0.49 48.45
N ALA A 362 -15.14 -1.07 47.34
CA ALA A 362 -15.68 -0.84 46.00
C ALA A 362 -15.35 -2.07 45.13
N ALA A 363 -16.35 -2.81 44.66
CA ALA A 363 -16.12 -3.88 43.70
C ALA A 363 -15.69 -3.27 42.35
N GLU A 364 -14.39 -3.31 42.06
CA GLU A 364 -13.82 -2.90 40.77
C GLU A 364 -14.37 -3.78 39.64
N LEU A 365 -14.98 -3.14 38.65
CA LEU A 365 -15.56 -3.75 37.45
C LEU A 365 -14.45 -3.93 36.40
N ASP A 366 -13.58 -4.92 36.58
CA ASP A 366 -12.39 -5.07 35.73
C ASP A 366 -12.68 -5.81 34.41
N LEU A 367 -12.85 -5.03 33.33
CA LEU A 367 -12.59 -5.50 31.97
C LEU A 367 -11.08 -5.42 31.69
N THR A 368 -10.55 -6.45 31.03
CA THR A 368 -9.11 -6.58 30.72
C THR A 368 -8.87 -6.52 29.22
N ALA A 369 -7.85 -5.76 28.81
CA ALA A 369 -7.33 -5.81 27.46
C ALA A 369 -6.37 -7.00 27.32
N GLY A 370 -6.91 -8.18 27.04
CA GLY A 370 -6.08 -9.33 26.69
C GLY A 370 -5.50 -9.24 25.26
N PRO A 371 -4.87 -10.31 24.74
CA PRO A 371 -4.26 -10.31 23.41
C PRO A 371 -5.28 -9.98 22.30
N PRO A 372 -4.90 -9.20 21.27
CA PRO A 372 -5.80 -8.85 20.18
C PRO A 372 -6.25 -10.12 19.44
N ILE A 373 -7.51 -10.13 19.00
CA ILE A 373 -8.09 -11.23 18.22
C ILE A 373 -8.13 -10.78 16.76
N SER A 374 -7.66 -11.62 15.84
CA SER A 374 -7.76 -11.33 14.41
C SER A 374 -9.21 -11.40 13.93
N HIS A 375 -9.54 -10.71 12.84
CA HIS A 375 -10.88 -10.76 12.24
C HIS A 375 -11.34 -12.19 11.93
N GLU A 376 -10.45 -13.04 11.40
CA GLU A 376 -10.74 -14.45 11.12
C GLU A 376 -11.02 -15.26 12.40
N ALA A 377 -10.28 -15.00 13.48
CA ALA A 377 -10.48 -15.70 14.75
C ALA A 377 -11.79 -15.27 15.42
N PHE A 378 -12.15 -13.98 15.33
CA PHE A 378 -13.46 -13.51 15.79
C PHE A 378 -14.59 -14.15 15.01
N GLU A 379 -14.50 -14.20 13.68
CA GLU A 379 -15.54 -14.78 12.83
C GLU A 379 -15.75 -16.28 13.10
N ARG A 380 -14.67 -17.05 13.22
CA ARG A 380 -14.75 -18.47 13.59
C ARG A 380 -15.42 -18.66 14.95
N LEU A 381 -14.97 -17.95 15.99
CA LEU A 381 -15.56 -18.01 17.33
C LEU A 381 -17.02 -17.54 17.34
N TRP A 382 -17.36 -16.53 16.54
CA TRP A 382 -18.71 -16.03 16.44
C TRP A 382 -19.66 -17.03 15.78
N LEU A 383 -19.21 -17.81 14.79
CA LEU A 383 -20.02 -18.86 14.16
C LEU A 383 -20.17 -20.10 15.07
N ASP A 384 -19.11 -20.45 15.79
CA ASP A 384 -19.08 -21.66 16.63
C ASP A 384 -19.87 -21.52 17.95
N LEU A 385 -19.88 -20.32 18.54
CA LEU A 385 -20.55 -20.07 19.82
C LEU A 385 -22.03 -19.73 19.65
N GLN A 386 -22.87 -20.15 20.60
CA GLN A 386 -24.27 -19.73 20.66
C GLN A 386 -24.45 -18.40 21.40
N VAL A 387 -25.52 -17.67 21.08
CA VAL A 387 -25.87 -16.43 21.81
C VAL A 387 -26.33 -16.81 23.21
N VAL A 388 -25.56 -16.40 24.21
CA VAL A 388 -25.82 -16.71 25.63
C VAL A 388 -26.70 -15.64 26.27
N HIS A 389 -26.59 -14.40 25.81
CA HIS A 389 -27.35 -13.28 26.36
C HIS A 389 -27.74 -12.29 25.27
N GLN A 390 -29.00 -11.85 25.29
CA GLN A 390 -29.53 -10.86 24.38
C GLN A 390 -30.32 -9.83 25.19
N GLN A 391 -29.94 -8.55 25.08
CA GLN A 391 -30.59 -7.47 25.81
C GLN A 391 -30.80 -6.26 24.91
N VAL A 392 -31.99 -5.64 25.02
CA VAL A 392 -32.27 -4.35 24.41
C VAL A 392 -31.85 -3.25 25.38
N LEU A 393 -30.99 -2.34 24.92
CA LEU A 393 -30.57 -1.16 25.64
C LEU A 393 -31.32 0.06 25.08
N GLU A 394 -31.96 0.84 25.96
CA GLU A 394 -32.57 2.14 25.62
C GLU A 394 -31.48 3.20 25.45
N VAL A 395 -30.69 3.09 24.38
CA VAL A 395 -29.63 4.05 24.06
C VAL A 395 -29.75 4.50 22.60
N ARG A 396 -29.73 5.82 22.40
CA ARG A 396 -29.77 6.44 21.08
C ARG A 396 -28.54 6.09 20.25
N ARG A 397 -28.72 6.05 18.92
CA ARG A 397 -27.64 5.84 17.96
C ARG A 397 -26.50 6.82 18.23
N PRO A 398 -25.26 6.34 18.41
CA PRO A 398 -24.11 7.21 18.48
C PRO A 398 -24.00 8.07 17.21
N ARG A 399 -24.06 9.39 17.34
CA ARG A 399 -23.88 10.35 16.23
C ARG A 399 -22.42 10.72 16.01
N GLU A 400 -21.54 10.32 16.93
CA GLU A 400 -20.12 10.56 16.87
C GLU A 400 -19.45 9.76 15.74
N PRO A 401 -18.34 10.26 15.18
CA PRO A 401 -17.58 9.49 14.20
C PRO A 401 -17.05 8.18 14.84
N PRO A 402 -16.87 7.12 14.04
CA PRO A 402 -16.47 5.80 14.54
C PRO A 402 -15.15 5.82 15.32
N GLU A 403 -14.25 6.76 15.01
CA GLU A 403 -13.00 6.98 15.72
C GLU A 403 -13.18 7.37 17.19
N THR A 404 -14.16 8.24 17.49
CA THR A 404 -14.46 8.67 18.87
C THR A 404 -15.08 7.53 19.68
N LEU A 405 -15.97 6.75 19.06
CA LEU A 405 -16.57 5.56 19.68
C LEU A 405 -15.52 4.49 19.98
N GLN A 406 -14.62 4.25 19.03
CA GLN A 406 -13.52 3.31 19.22
C GLN A 406 -12.59 3.74 20.36
N ALA A 407 -12.27 5.04 20.46
CA ALA A 407 -11.47 5.58 21.55
C ALA A 407 -12.18 5.42 22.91
N ALA A 408 -13.49 5.70 22.98
CA ALA A 408 -14.27 5.56 24.21
C ALA A 408 -14.38 4.10 24.68
N PHE A 409 -14.56 3.16 23.75
CA PHE A 409 -14.55 1.73 24.06
C PHE A 409 -13.17 1.25 24.52
N LEU A 410 -12.10 1.75 23.90
CA LEU A 410 -10.73 1.38 24.30
C LEU A 410 -10.40 1.82 25.74
N LEU A 411 -10.90 2.97 26.19
CA LEU A 411 -10.73 3.46 27.57
C LEU A 411 -11.29 2.47 28.60
N VAL A 412 -12.41 1.81 28.28
CA VAL A 412 -13.03 0.79 29.12
C VAL A 412 -12.62 -0.64 28.76
N LYS A 413 -11.54 -0.81 27.98
CA LYS A 413 -11.00 -2.12 27.57
C LYS A 413 -11.97 -2.97 26.73
N ILE A 414 -12.84 -2.31 25.97
CA ILE A 414 -13.66 -2.92 24.91
C ILE A 414 -12.96 -2.66 23.58
N GLN A 415 -12.60 -3.73 22.87
CA GLN A 415 -11.94 -3.64 21.56
C GLN A 415 -13.00 -3.72 20.46
N THR A 416 -12.88 -2.86 19.46
CA THR A 416 -13.80 -2.84 18.31
C THR A 416 -13.18 -3.56 17.14
N LEU A 417 -13.94 -4.45 16.52
CA LEU A 417 -13.52 -5.20 15.33
C LEU A 417 -13.99 -4.53 14.03
N ALA A 418 -15.26 -4.08 14.00
CA ALA A 418 -15.87 -3.44 12.84
C ALA A 418 -17.08 -2.57 13.23
N PHE A 419 -17.30 -1.49 12.47
CA PHE A 419 -18.49 -0.66 12.50
C PHE A 419 -19.13 -0.60 11.11
N SER A 420 -20.45 -0.54 11.08
CA SER A 420 -21.19 -0.10 9.91
C SER A 420 -21.01 1.40 9.70
N ARG A 421 -21.18 1.86 8.47
CA ARG A 421 -21.09 3.29 8.15
C ARG A 421 -22.12 4.09 8.96
N SER A 422 -21.76 5.33 9.33
CA SER A 422 -22.60 6.22 10.12
C SER A 422 -23.91 6.60 9.43
N ASP A 423 -24.01 6.47 8.10
CA ASP A 423 -25.18 6.71 7.25
C ASP A 423 -26.00 5.43 6.93
N ALA A 424 -25.57 4.26 7.38
CA ALA A 424 -26.26 3.00 7.08
C ALA A 424 -27.66 2.94 7.73
N ALA A 425 -28.65 2.41 6.99
CA ALA A 425 -30.02 2.22 7.46
C ALA A 425 -30.10 1.28 8.67
N LEU A 426 -29.25 0.25 8.70
CA LEU A 426 -29.03 -0.64 9.85
C LEU A 426 -27.65 -0.36 10.41
N TRP A 427 -27.58 0.11 11.66
CA TRP A 427 -26.30 0.33 12.31
C TRP A 427 -25.87 -0.93 13.06
N LYS A 428 -24.70 -1.46 12.70
CA LYS A 428 -24.15 -2.68 13.27
C LYS A 428 -22.71 -2.50 13.72
N ALA A 429 -22.35 -3.04 14.89
CA ALA A 429 -20.97 -3.05 15.37
C ALA A 429 -20.62 -4.39 16.02
N TYR A 430 -19.36 -4.80 15.84
CA TYR A 430 -18.80 -6.00 16.46
C TYR A 430 -17.68 -5.59 17.41
N VAL A 431 -17.82 -5.97 18.68
CA VAL A 431 -16.87 -5.63 19.74
C VAL A 431 -16.55 -6.87 20.58
N TYR A 432 -15.43 -6.85 21.28
CA TYR A 432 -15.07 -7.90 22.22
C TYR A 432 -14.30 -7.36 23.42
N SER A 433 -14.33 -8.11 24.53
CA SER A 433 -13.58 -7.80 25.74
C SER A 433 -13.30 -9.08 26.52
N ARG A 434 -12.46 -9.00 27.56
CA ARG A 434 -12.20 -10.13 28.47
C ARG A 434 -12.46 -9.73 29.91
N ALA A 435 -13.12 -10.58 30.68
CA ALA A 435 -13.34 -10.36 32.11
C ALA A 435 -13.13 -11.67 32.87
N GLY A 436 -12.24 -11.67 33.86
CA GLY A 436 -11.96 -12.86 34.69
C GLY A 436 -11.55 -14.10 33.88
N GLY A 437 -10.81 -13.92 32.77
CA GLY A 437 -10.41 -15.01 31.88
C GLY A 437 -11.46 -15.43 30.84
N THR A 438 -12.69 -14.92 30.92
CA THR A 438 -13.74 -15.15 29.92
C THR A 438 -13.64 -14.17 28.76
N LEU A 439 -13.61 -14.69 27.53
CA LEU A 439 -13.77 -13.90 26.31
C LEU A 439 -15.25 -13.62 26.06
N LEU A 440 -15.57 -12.35 25.84
CA LEU A 440 -16.91 -11.86 25.50
C LEU A 440 -16.88 -11.27 24.10
N LEU A 441 -17.74 -11.77 23.22
CA LEU A 441 -17.98 -11.25 21.88
C LEU A 441 -19.37 -10.63 21.88
N ALA A 442 -19.53 -9.44 21.31
CA ALA A 442 -20.82 -8.77 21.24
C ALA A 442 -21.10 -8.20 19.85
N GLU A 443 -22.36 -8.36 19.44
CA GLU A 443 -22.97 -7.72 18.27
C GLU A 443 -23.96 -6.68 18.76
N LEU A 444 -23.77 -5.45 18.30
CA LEU A 444 -24.63 -4.30 18.56
C LEU A 444 -25.42 -4.03 17.29
N LEU A 445 -26.75 -4.06 17.35
CA LEU A 445 -27.62 -3.86 16.21
C LEU A 445 -28.72 -2.86 16.53
N GLN A 446 -28.91 -1.87 15.67
CA GLN A 446 -29.98 -0.89 15.77
C GLN A 446 -30.81 -0.90 14.47
N GLY A 447 -32.14 -1.03 14.63
CA GLY A 447 -33.12 -1.15 13.55
C GLY A 447 -33.25 0.12 12.69
N ALA A 448 -33.96 0.00 11.56
CA ALA A 448 -34.17 1.08 10.60
C ALA A 448 -35.02 2.24 11.17
N PRO A 449 -34.78 3.49 10.74
CA PRO A 449 -35.46 4.69 11.26
C PRO A 449 -36.95 4.84 10.89
N GLU A 450 -37.54 3.88 10.18
CA GLU A 450 -38.93 3.99 9.66
C GLU A 450 -40.00 3.51 10.65
N GLU A 451 -39.62 2.88 11.76
CA GLU A 451 -40.53 2.51 12.85
C GLU A 451 -40.41 3.50 14.03
N PRO A 452 -41.45 4.32 14.32
CA PRO A 452 -41.39 5.37 15.34
C PRO A 452 -41.23 4.85 16.78
N GLU A 453 -41.37 3.55 16.99
CA GLU A 453 -41.16 2.89 18.30
C GLU A 453 -39.71 2.40 18.50
N SER A 454 -38.89 2.38 17.44
CA SER A 454 -37.51 1.85 17.44
C SER A 454 -36.43 2.94 17.54
N GLU A 455 -36.80 4.23 17.65
CA GLU A 455 -35.88 5.36 17.87
C GLU A 455 -35.21 5.27 19.25
N GLY A 456 -34.12 4.50 19.34
CA GLY A 456 -33.28 4.42 20.54
C GLY A 456 -33.19 3.05 21.19
N MET A 457 -33.63 1.99 20.51
CA MET A 457 -33.44 0.61 20.99
C MET A 457 -32.21 -0.02 20.32
N LEU A 458 -31.17 -0.29 21.11
CA LEU A 458 -29.96 -0.99 20.66
C LEU A 458 -30.01 -2.44 21.14
N LEU A 459 -30.12 -3.37 20.22
CA LEU A 459 -30.06 -4.80 20.51
C LEU A 459 -28.60 -5.24 20.69
N VAL A 460 -28.29 -5.82 21.84
CA VAL A 460 -26.97 -6.35 22.17
C VAL A 460 -27.04 -7.86 22.30
N SER A 461 -26.35 -8.58 21.41
CA SER A 461 -26.23 -10.04 21.44
C SER A 461 -24.82 -10.42 21.88
N ILE A 462 -24.68 -11.22 22.94
CA ILE A 462 -23.39 -11.58 23.54
C ILE A 462 -23.15 -13.09 23.48
N LYS A 463 -21.96 -13.46 23.04
CA LYS A 463 -21.41 -14.82 23.06
C LYS A 463 -20.19 -14.86 23.98
N GLN A 464 -19.96 -15.95 24.69
CA GLN A 464 -18.87 -16.04 25.67
C GLN A 464 -18.17 -17.40 25.69
N GLN A 465 -16.89 -17.40 26.10
CA GLN A 465 -16.11 -18.61 26.35
C GLN A 465 -14.95 -18.34 27.33
N PRO A 466 -14.79 -19.11 28.43
CA PRO A 466 -15.76 -20.03 29.06
C PRO A 466 -16.96 -19.29 29.69
N GLU A 467 -18.03 -20.02 30.04
CA GLU A 467 -19.27 -19.42 30.54
C GLU A 467 -19.09 -18.69 31.88
N ASN A 468 -19.41 -17.40 31.91
CA ASN A 468 -19.34 -16.58 33.11
C ASN A 468 -20.40 -15.46 33.12
N GLN A 469 -21.49 -15.69 33.86
CA GLN A 469 -22.62 -14.73 33.93
C GLN A 469 -22.28 -13.42 34.66
N SER A 470 -21.27 -13.39 35.55
CA SER A 470 -20.86 -12.13 36.18
C SER A 470 -20.07 -11.27 35.19
N ALA A 471 -19.22 -11.89 34.36
CA ALA A 471 -18.51 -11.22 33.27
C ALA A 471 -19.47 -10.55 32.27
N VAL A 472 -20.54 -11.25 31.85
CA VAL A 472 -21.56 -10.70 30.94
C VAL A 472 -22.28 -9.50 31.56
N ARG A 473 -22.73 -9.61 32.82
CA ARG A 473 -23.40 -8.49 33.52
C ARG A 473 -22.49 -7.27 33.68
N ASN A 474 -21.21 -7.50 33.99
CA ASN A 474 -20.23 -6.43 34.11
C ASN A 474 -19.99 -5.74 32.77
N PHE A 475 -19.80 -6.50 31.70
CA PHE A 475 -19.62 -5.97 30.34
C PHE A 475 -20.81 -5.13 29.88
N ILE A 476 -22.05 -5.60 30.09
CA ILE A 476 -23.25 -4.83 29.73
C ILE A 476 -23.33 -3.53 30.54
N SER A 477 -23.05 -3.57 31.84
CA SER A 477 -23.06 -2.39 32.71
C SER A 477 -22.07 -1.34 32.22
N VAL A 478 -20.84 -1.75 31.87
CA VAL A 478 -19.80 -0.87 31.34
C VAL A 478 -20.17 -0.33 29.96
N LEU A 479 -20.62 -1.19 29.05
CA LEU A 479 -21.07 -0.82 27.70
C LEU A 479 -22.21 0.20 27.76
N LYS A 480 -23.22 -0.04 28.61
CA LYS A 480 -24.35 0.88 28.82
C LYS A 480 -23.88 2.24 29.33
N ARG A 481 -22.97 2.29 30.30
CA ARG A 481 -22.42 3.55 30.84
C ARG A 481 -21.68 4.36 29.77
N VAL A 482 -20.85 3.72 28.95
CA VAL A 482 -20.11 4.40 27.88
C VAL A 482 -21.08 4.99 26.86
N LEU A 483 -22.03 4.19 26.37
CA LEU A 483 -22.99 4.65 25.38
C LEU A 483 -23.92 5.76 25.92
N GLN A 484 -24.30 5.71 27.21
CA GLN A 484 -25.04 6.78 27.86
C GLN A 484 -24.23 8.07 27.99
N THR A 485 -22.93 7.98 28.29
CA THR A 485 -22.05 9.15 28.41
C THR A 485 -21.84 9.85 27.06
N LEU A 486 -21.68 9.09 25.98
CA LEU A 486 -21.52 9.64 24.64
C LEU A 486 -22.82 10.26 24.11
N SER A 487 -23.98 9.71 24.49
CA SER A 487 -25.28 10.28 24.14
C SER A 487 -25.66 11.51 24.96
N SER A 488 -25.18 11.67 26.20
CA SER A 488 -25.42 12.88 27.00
C SER A 488 -24.57 14.09 26.60
N ASN A 489 -23.43 13.90 25.95
CA ASN A 489 -22.55 14.99 25.53
C ASN A 489 -23.03 15.75 24.27
N THR A 490 -24.18 15.38 23.73
CA THR A 490 -24.74 15.96 22.49
C THR A 490 -26.09 16.67 22.67
N SER A 491 -26.46 17.02 23.91
CA SER A 491 -27.62 17.86 24.23
C SER A 491 -27.26 19.33 24.36
#